data_AF-A0A4Q4CHZ4-F1
#
_entry.id   AF-A0A4Q4CHZ4-F1
#
_cell.length_a   1.000
_cell.length_b   1.000
_cell.length_c   1.000
_cell.angle_alpha   90.00
_cell.angle_beta   90.00
_cell.angle_gamma   90.00
#
_symmetry.space_group_name_H-M   'P 1'
#
loop_
_entity.id
_entity.type
_entity.pdbx_description
1 polymer ?
#
loop_
_entity_poly.entity_id
_entity_poly.type
_entity_poly.pdbx_seq_one_letter_code
_entity_poly.pdbx_strand_id
1 'polypeptide(L)'
;MIDEIPSPGRAPGQDDIRRAAQRIAPHIRATPLLRLAGADLGLPHDVVLKLEQLQASGSFKPRGAFNTILSARENGILPPAGVIAASGGNHGAAVAYAARALGIPAEIFVPEITGAAKRARIESYGARLMVGGADYEAARQASVARQAESGALPVHAYDQAEVLAGQGTVALEFAAAAPELTHVLVATGGGGLIGGMAAWYADSGVQLVSVEPEGCPTLATALREGRP
;
A
#
# COMPACT_ATOMS: atom_id res chain seq x y z
N MET A 1 -17.72 -23.24 7.89
CA MET A 1 -18.03 -21.87 8.34
C MET A 1 -17.19 -20.96 7.48
N ILE A 2 -17.83 -20.27 6.54
CA ILE A 2 -17.17 -19.27 5.72
C ILE A 2 -17.19 -18.02 6.59
N ASP A 3 -16.03 -17.57 7.05
CA ASP A 3 -15.92 -16.35 7.84
C ASP A 3 -16.57 -15.20 7.07
N GLU A 4 -17.46 -14.46 7.73
CA GLU A 4 -18.03 -13.22 7.20
C GLU A 4 -16.88 -12.26 6.91
N ILE A 5 -16.58 -12.05 5.63
CA ILE A 5 -15.69 -10.99 5.18
C ILE A 5 -16.31 -9.68 5.68
N PRO A 6 -15.62 -8.88 6.51
CA PRO A 6 -16.14 -7.59 6.95
C PRO A 6 -16.59 -6.77 5.74
N SER A 7 -17.77 -6.16 5.82
CA SER A 7 -18.26 -5.27 4.77
C SER A 7 -17.15 -4.27 4.40
N PRO A 8 -16.72 -4.19 3.12
CA PRO A 8 -15.68 -3.26 2.76
C PRO A 8 -16.16 -1.87 3.11
N GLY A 9 -15.38 -1.16 3.93
CA GLY A 9 -15.60 0.26 4.16
C GLY A 9 -15.75 0.99 2.83
N ARG A 10 -16.53 2.06 2.80
CA ARG A 10 -16.75 2.87 1.59
C ARG A 10 -15.42 3.12 0.87
N ALA A 11 -15.34 2.78 -0.41
CA ALA A 11 -14.18 3.07 -1.24
C ALA A 11 -13.87 4.58 -1.20
N PRO A 12 -12.59 4.99 -1.07
CA PRO A 12 -12.25 6.40 -1.00
C PRO A 12 -12.57 7.10 -2.33
N GLY A 13 -12.95 8.37 -2.26
CA GLY A 13 -13.06 9.27 -3.42
C GLY A 13 -11.87 10.24 -3.51
N GLN A 14 -11.90 11.12 -4.52
CA GLN A 14 -10.84 12.12 -4.73
C GLN A 14 -10.58 13.01 -3.50
N ASP A 15 -11.61 13.39 -2.74
CA ASP A 15 -11.43 14.21 -1.54
C ASP A 15 -10.74 13.46 -0.41
N ASP A 16 -11.00 12.16 -0.27
CA ASP A 16 -10.30 11.30 0.69
C ASP A 16 -8.80 11.24 0.33
N ILE A 17 -8.48 11.16 -0.96
CA ILE A 17 -7.11 11.17 -1.49
C ILE A 17 -6.43 12.53 -1.28
N ARG A 18 -7.13 13.65 -1.51
CA ARG A 18 -6.59 15.00 -1.24
C ARG A 18 -6.27 15.17 0.24
N ARG A 19 -7.16 14.74 1.14
CA ARG A 19 -6.90 14.75 2.59
C ARG A 19 -5.74 13.84 2.96
N ALA A 20 -5.66 12.65 2.36
CA ALA A 20 -4.53 11.76 2.55
C ALA A 20 -3.21 12.41 2.12
N ALA A 21 -3.18 13.08 0.96
CA ALA A 21 -1.98 13.77 0.47
C ALA A 21 -1.50 14.85 1.43
N GLN A 22 -2.41 15.69 1.95
CA GLN A 22 -2.10 16.71 2.94
C GLN A 22 -1.54 16.09 4.22
N ARG A 23 -2.17 15.01 4.71
CA ARG A 23 -1.78 14.30 5.93
C ARG A 23 -0.39 13.70 5.84
N ILE A 24 -0.04 13.09 4.71
CA ILE A 24 1.23 12.35 4.58
C ILE A 24 2.39 13.21 4.07
N ALA A 25 2.13 14.38 3.49
CA ALA A 25 3.13 15.23 2.84
C ALA A 25 4.43 15.45 3.66
N PRO A 26 4.41 15.63 5.00
CA PRO A 26 5.63 15.80 5.79
C PRO A 26 6.50 14.53 5.91
N HIS A 27 5.97 13.38 5.53
CA HIS A 27 6.54 12.06 5.82
C HIS A 27 6.95 11.26 4.58
N ILE A 28 6.54 11.71 3.41
CA ILE A 28 6.82 11.08 2.12
C ILE A 28 7.61 12.01 1.20
N ARG A 29 8.19 11.44 0.15
CA ARG A 29 8.82 12.18 -0.94
C ARG A 29 7.80 12.41 -2.05
N ALA A 30 7.81 13.59 -2.65
CA ALA A 30 7.32 13.75 -4.01
C ALA A 30 8.28 13.00 -4.94
N THR A 31 7.89 11.81 -5.40
CA THR A 31 8.78 10.96 -6.21
C THR A 31 8.91 11.51 -7.63
N PRO A 32 10.10 11.41 -8.25
CA PRO A 32 10.33 11.97 -9.57
C PRO A 32 9.57 11.23 -10.66
N LEU A 33 9.33 11.95 -11.76
CA LEU A 33 8.94 11.38 -13.04
C LEU A 33 10.17 11.24 -13.94
N LEU A 34 10.28 10.12 -14.63
CA LEU A 34 11.20 9.95 -15.75
C LEU A 34 10.39 9.85 -17.04
N ARG A 35 10.66 10.75 -17.98
CA ARG A 35 10.05 10.75 -19.32
C ARG A 35 11.03 10.09 -20.28
N LEU A 36 10.54 9.11 -21.02
CA LEU A 36 11.28 8.35 -22.01
C LEU A 36 10.58 8.51 -23.35
N ALA A 37 11.35 8.88 -24.38
CA ALA A 37 10.81 8.94 -25.72
C ALA A 37 10.45 7.52 -26.18
N GLY A 38 9.30 7.37 -26.85
CA GLY A 38 8.89 6.07 -27.37
C GLY A 38 9.95 5.47 -28.30
N ALA A 39 10.57 6.33 -29.13
CA ALA A 39 11.65 5.95 -30.04
C ALA A 39 12.84 5.27 -29.34
N ASP A 40 13.24 5.74 -28.15
CA ASP A 40 14.34 5.15 -27.38
C ASP A 40 14.01 3.74 -26.87
N LEU A 41 12.72 3.42 -26.77
CA LEU A 41 12.20 2.14 -26.31
C LEU A 41 11.70 1.24 -27.45
N GLY A 42 11.74 1.71 -28.70
CA GLY A 42 11.12 1.03 -29.83
C GLY A 42 9.58 0.98 -29.74
N LEU A 43 8.97 1.93 -29.04
CA LEU A 43 7.53 2.05 -28.85
C LEU A 43 6.95 3.21 -29.69
N PRO A 44 5.68 3.10 -30.12
CA PRO A 44 5.01 4.17 -30.86
C PRO A 44 4.60 5.37 -29.98
N HIS A 45 4.78 5.27 -28.65
CA HIS A 45 4.33 6.25 -27.68
C HIS A 45 5.40 6.51 -26.61
N ASP A 46 5.47 7.75 -26.15
CA ASP A 46 6.31 8.13 -25.02
C ASP A 46 5.83 7.46 -23.73
N VAL A 47 6.77 7.15 -22.85
CA VAL A 47 6.52 6.50 -21.58
C VAL A 47 6.93 7.41 -20.43
N VAL A 48 6.03 7.56 -19.46
CA VAL A 48 6.32 8.29 -18.22
C VAL A 48 6.35 7.30 -17.07
N LEU A 49 7.43 7.31 -16.30
CA LEU A 49 7.62 6.42 -15.15
C LEU A 49 7.50 7.23 -13.85
N LYS A 50 6.59 6.82 -12.97
CA LYS A 50 6.49 7.32 -11.60
C LYS A 50 7.35 6.47 -10.67
N LEU A 51 8.48 7.01 -10.22
CA LEU A 51 9.55 6.23 -9.59
C LEU A 51 9.32 5.98 -8.08
N GLU A 52 8.27 5.23 -7.73
CA GLU A 52 7.93 4.91 -6.33
C GLU A 52 8.96 4.01 -5.62
N GLN A 53 9.89 3.38 -6.33
CA GLN A 53 11.05 2.72 -5.71
C GLN A 53 11.99 3.70 -5.00
N LEU A 54 11.91 5.00 -5.34
CA LEU A 54 12.66 6.07 -4.68
C LEU A 54 11.92 6.67 -3.48
N GLN A 55 10.69 6.22 -3.19
CA GLN A 55 9.95 6.61 -2.00
C GLN A 55 10.66 6.10 -0.73
N ALA A 56 10.28 6.66 0.42
CA ALA A 56 10.68 6.10 1.72
C ALA A 56 10.41 4.59 1.78
N SER A 57 11.22 3.83 2.52
CA SER A 57 11.21 2.35 2.55
C SER A 57 11.39 1.61 1.21
N GLY A 58 11.54 2.31 0.08
CA GLY A 58 11.80 1.75 -1.25
C GLY A 58 10.57 1.32 -2.05
N SER A 59 9.37 1.81 -1.73
CA SER A 59 8.14 1.54 -2.49
C SER A 59 7.03 2.56 -2.16
N PHE A 60 5.89 2.49 -2.85
CA PHE A 60 4.72 3.33 -2.58
C PHE A 60 4.05 3.10 -1.21
N LYS A 61 4.33 1.96 -0.55
CA LYS A 61 3.59 1.50 0.64
C LYS A 61 3.56 2.47 1.84
N PRO A 62 4.57 3.33 2.10
CA PRO A 62 4.47 4.31 3.18
C PRO A 62 3.29 5.25 3.04
N ARG A 63 2.82 5.54 1.83
CA ARG A 63 1.71 6.47 1.62
C ARG A 63 0.45 5.99 2.33
N GLY A 64 0.06 4.74 2.11
CA GLY A 64 -1.03 4.11 2.87
C GLY A 64 -0.69 3.91 4.35
N ALA A 65 0.52 3.48 4.70
CA ALA A 65 0.89 3.25 6.09
C ALA A 65 0.80 4.53 6.95
N PHE A 66 1.39 5.64 6.49
CA PHE A 66 1.25 6.93 7.17
C PHE A 66 -0.20 7.38 7.20
N ASN A 67 -0.93 7.26 6.10
CA ASN A 67 -2.31 7.73 6.05
C ASN A 67 -3.20 6.99 7.06
N THR A 68 -3.09 5.67 7.17
CA THR A 68 -3.81 4.87 8.16
C THR A 68 -3.47 5.29 9.58
N ILE A 69 -2.19 5.39 9.92
CA ILE A 69 -1.74 5.68 11.29
C ILE A 69 -2.11 7.11 11.70
N LEU A 70 -1.89 8.08 10.82
CA LEU A 70 -2.20 9.49 11.10
C LEU A 70 -3.70 9.74 11.12
N SER A 71 -4.48 9.07 10.26
CA SER A 71 -5.95 9.13 10.33
C SER A 71 -6.45 8.58 11.67
N ALA A 72 -5.93 7.43 12.12
CA ALA A 72 -6.27 6.88 13.42
C ALA A 72 -5.91 7.83 14.57
N ARG A 73 -4.75 8.51 14.47
CA ARG A 73 -4.33 9.52 15.46
C ARG A 73 -5.25 10.73 15.48
N GLU A 74 -5.59 11.29 14.32
CA GLU A 74 -6.53 12.43 14.19
C GLU A 74 -7.91 12.11 14.77
N ASN A 75 -8.37 10.86 14.60
CA ASN A 75 -9.65 10.39 15.11
C ASN A 75 -9.61 9.88 16.56
N GLY A 76 -8.46 9.95 17.24
CA GLY A 76 -8.31 9.52 18.64
C GLY A 76 -8.41 8.01 18.86
N ILE A 77 -8.21 7.20 17.82
CA ILE A 77 -8.32 5.74 17.85
C ILE A 77 -6.97 5.02 17.71
N LEU A 78 -5.85 5.74 17.78
CA LEU A 78 -4.51 5.14 17.80
C LEU A 78 -4.18 4.65 19.23
N PRO A 79 -4.09 3.33 19.46
CA PRO A 79 -3.84 2.76 20.78
C PRO A 79 -2.38 2.94 21.23
N PRO A 80 -2.09 2.98 22.55
CA PRO A 80 -0.72 2.98 23.07
C PRO A 80 0.12 1.77 22.64
N ALA A 81 -0.55 0.64 22.35
CA ALA A 81 0.07 -0.57 21.81
C ALA A 81 0.70 -0.35 20.41
N GLY A 82 0.42 0.77 19.75
CA GLY A 82 0.98 1.10 18.45
C GLY A 82 0.28 0.36 17.31
N VAL A 83 1.08 -0.14 16.37
CA VAL A 83 0.58 -0.73 15.12
C VAL A 83 1.02 -2.18 14.94
N ILE A 84 0.22 -2.94 14.20
CA ILE A 84 0.49 -4.34 13.90
C ILE A 84 0.23 -4.63 12.41
N ALA A 85 1.09 -5.45 11.80
CA ALA A 85 0.90 -5.90 10.41
C ALA A 85 1.58 -7.25 10.14
N ALA A 86 1.06 -8.00 9.18
CA ALA A 86 1.71 -9.20 8.63
C ALA A 86 2.24 -8.92 7.22
N SER A 87 3.57 -8.91 7.05
CA SER A 87 4.24 -8.86 5.74
C SER A 87 5.76 -8.90 5.89
N GLY A 88 6.41 -9.87 5.24
CA GLY A 88 7.87 -9.88 5.10
C GLY A 88 8.41 -8.98 4.00
N GLY A 89 7.60 -8.14 3.35
CA GLY A 89 7.97 -7.38 2.15
C GLY A 89 7.88 -5.87 2.32
N ASN A 90 7.56 -5.18 1.22
CA ASN A 90 7.43 -3.73 1.16
C ASN A 90 6.43 -3.17 2.20
N HIS A 91 5.35 -3.90 2.49
CA HIS A 91 4.36 -3.45 3.46
C HIS A 91 4.90 -3.45 4.89
N GLY A 92 5.53 -4.55 5.34
CA GLY A 92 6.13 -4.61 6.67
C GLY A 92 7.21 -3.53 6.88
N ALA A 93 8.03 -3.31 5.85
CA ALA A 93 9.04 -2.24 5.86
C ALA A 93 8.40 -0.84 5.94
N ALA A 94 7.30 -0.59 5.22
CA ALA A 94 6.60 0.69 5.25
C ALA A 94 5.91 0.97 6.59
N VAL A 95 5.25 -0.03 7.19
CA VAL A 95 4.62 0.10 8.52
C VAL A 95 5.68 0.35 9.58
N ALA A 96 6.77 -0.42 9.57
CA ALA A 96 7.89 -0.22 10.49
C ALA A 96 8.54 1.17 10.34
N TYR A 97 8.76 1.61 9.08
CA TYR A 97 9.27 2.94 8.80
C TYR A 97 8.33 4.05 9.32
N ALA A 98 7.03 3.93 9.07
CA ALA A 98 6.04 4.92 9.51
C ALA A 98 5.95 4.98 11.04
N ALA A 99 5.93 3.83 11.71
CA ALA A 99 5.90 3.76 13.16
C ALA A 99 7.13 4.42 13.79
N ARG A 100 8.32 4.16 13.26
CA ARG A 100 9.57 4.81 13.67
C ARG A 100 9.50 6.32 13.54
N ALA A 101 9.10 6.81 12.37
CA ALA A 101 9.02 8.24 12.09
C ALA A 101 8.02 8.95 13.01
N LEU A 102 7.01 8.23 13.49
CA LEU A 102 5.96 8.75 14.36
C LEU A 102 6.19 8.46 15.86
N GLY A 103 7.29 7.79 16.21
CA GLY A 103 7.65 7.47 17.58
C GLY A 103 6.69 6.49 18.28
N ILE A 104 6.07 5.56 17.55
CA ILE A 104 5.12 4.58 18.10
C ILE A 104 5.63 3.14 17.96
N PRO A 105 5.17 2.20 18.82
CA PRO A 105 5.50 0.79 18.68
C PRO A 105 4.98 0.18 17.38
N ALA A 106 5.71 -0.80 16.84
CA ALA A 106 5.26 -1.63 15.72
C ALA A 106 5.62 -3.10 15.94
N GLU A 107 4.64 -3.99 15.76
CA GLU A 107 4.83 -5.43 15.69
C GLU A 107 4.62 -5.92 14.24
N ILE A 108 5.62 -6.57 13.64
CA ILE A 108 5.56 -7.04 12.25
C ILE A 108 5.71 -8.55 12.20
N PHE A 109 4.68 -9.23 11.72
CA PHE A 109 4.61 -10.68 11.60
C PHE A 109 5.09 -11.14 10.23
N VAL A 110 5.99 -12.13 10.22
CA VAL A 110 6.59 -12.67 8.99
C VAL A 110 6.75 -14.20 9.09
N PRO A 111 6.53 -14.96 8.01
CA PRO A 111 6.76 -16.40 8.03
C PRO A 111 8.24 -16.75 8.13
N GLU A 112 8.55 -17.96 8.57
CA GLU A 112 9.93 -18.47 8.73
C GLU A 112 10.74 -18.41 7.42
N ILE A 113 10.06 -18.61 6.29
CA ILE A 113 10.66 -18.56 4.94
C ILE A 113 11.08 -17.14 4.52
N THR A 114 10.79 -16.11 5.32
CA THR A 114 11.17 -14.72 5.00
C THR A 114 12.69 -14.56 5.01
N GLY A 115 13.26 -14.24 3.84
CA GLY A 115 14.70 -14.07 3.68
C GLY A 115 15.32 -13.04 4.64
N ALA A 116 16.55 -13.30 5.08
CA ALA A 116 17.26 -12.51 6.09
C ALA A 116 17.34 -11.00 5.77
N ALA A 117 17.60 -10.64 4.50
CA ALA A 117 17.68 -9.24 4.09
C ALA A 117 16.36 -8.47 4.29
N LYS A 118 15.21 -9.14 4.11
CA LYS A 118 13.89 -8.54 4.31
C LYS A 118 13.60 -8.35 5.81
N ARG A 119 13.94 -9.33 6.64
CA ARG A 119 13.83 -9.26 8.11
C ARG A 119 14.68 -8.12 8.66
N ALA A 120 15.97 -8.09 8.29
CA ALA A 120 16.90 -7.04 8.71
C ALA A 120 16.43 -5.64 8.30
N ARG A 121 15.84 -5.49 7.10
CA ARG A 121 15.26 -4.20 6.68
C ARG A 121 14.14 -3.74 7.62
N ILE A 122 13.21 -4.63 7.97
CA ILE A 122 12.11 -4.31 8.89
C ILE A 122 12.65 -3.96 10.28
N GLU A 123 13.55 -4.77 10.82
CA GLU A 123 14.18 -4.57 12.12
C GLU A 123 15.02 -3.28 12.18
N SER A 124 15.64 -2.88 11.07
CA SER A 124 16.41 -1.63 10.99
C SER A 124 15.56 -0.37 11.21
N TYR A 125 14.24 -0.48 11.09
CA TYR A 125 13.31 0.58 11.45
C TYR A 125 12.87 0.52 12.92
N GLY A 126 13.34 -0.44 13.71
CA GLY A 126 13.03 -0.55 15.14
C GLY A 126 11.70 -1.26 15.45
N ALA A 127 11.09 -1.90 14.46
CA ALA A 127 9.90 -2.73 14.70
C ALA A 127 10.28 -4.04 15.43
N ARG A 128 9.39 -4.51 16.31
CA ARG A 128 9.46 -5.86 16.88
C ARG A 128 9.05 -6.86 15.80
N LEU A 129 10.01 -7.62 15.31
CA LEU A 129 9.76 -8.66 14.31
C LEU A 129 9.31 -9.96 14.99
N MET A 130 8.13 -10.45 14.59
CA MET A 130 7.56 -11.71 15.05
C MET A 130 7.71 -12.74 13.92
N VAL A 131 8.66 -13.65 14.05
CA VAL A 131 8.93 -14.68 13.05
C VAL A 131 8.21 -15.98 13.45
N GLY A 132 7.36 -16.50 12.58
CA GLY A 132 6.69 -17.77 12.81
C GLY A 132 5.67 -18.12 11.73
N GLY A 133 5.35 -19.41 11.64
CA GLY A 133 4.44 -19.94 10.62
C GLY A 133 5.16 -20.31 9.31
N ALA A 134 4.61 -21.31 8.63
CA ALA A 134 5.19 -21.86 7.39
C ALA A 134 5.03 -20.91 6.19
N ASP A 135 3.96 -20.12 6.17
CA ASP A 135 3.59 -19.26 5.06
C ASP A 135 2.97 -17.93 5.52
N TYR A 136 2.66 -17.08 4.54
CA TYR A 136 2.06 -15.77 4.80
C TYR A 136 0.76 -15.88 5.60
N GLU A 137 -0.08 -16.88 5.33
CA GLU A 137 -1.38 -17.02 5.97
C GLU A 137 -1.24 -17.36 7.44
N ALA A 138 -0.32 -18.28 7.80
CA ALA A 138 0.01 -18.57 9.19
C ALA A 138 0.52 -17.33 9.95
N ALA A 139 1.40 -16.54 9.33
CA ALA A 139 1.90 -15.30 9.93
C ALA A 139 0.78 -14.25 10.09
N ARG A 140 -0.15 -14.16 9.13
CA ARG A 140 -1.33 -13.29 9.19
C ARG A 140 -2.27 -13.68 10.33
N GLN A 141 -2.55 -14.97 10.50
CA GLN A 141 -3.39 -15.48 11.59
C GLN A 141 -2.79 -15.17 12.96
N ALA A 142 -1.47 -15.37 13.12
CA ALA A 142 -0.76 -14.99 14.35
C ALA A 142 -0.85 -13.48 14.63
N SER A 143 -0.72 -12.65 13.59
CA SER A 143 -0.90 -11.20 13.70
C SER A 143 -2.32 -10.82 14.15
N VAL A 144 -3.36 -11.50 13.65
CA VAL A 144 -4.76 -11.25 14.04
C VAL A 144 -5.01 -11.67 15.49
N ALA A 145 -4.50 -12.84 15.91
CA ALA A 145 -4.60 -13.28 17.29
C ALA A 145 -3.92 -12.27 18.24
N ARG A 146 -2.71 -11.82 17.90
CA ARG A 146 -1.99 -10.81 18.66
C ARG A 146 -2.70 -9.45 18.70
N GLN A 147 -3.33 -9.06 17.59
CA GLN A 147 -4.14 -7.85 17.54
C GLN A 147 -5.30 -7.92 18.54
N ALA A 148 -6.00 -9.06 18.61
CA ALA A 148 -7.11 -9.26 19.55
C ALA A 148 -6.66 -9.15 21.03
N GLU A 149 -5.45 -9.58 21.35
CA GLU A 149 -4.88 -9.49 22.69
C GLU A 149 -4.36 -8.08 23.04
N SER A 150 -3.66 -7.43 22.12
CA SER A 150 -2.94 -6.18 22.37
C SER A 150 -3.78 -4.93 22.10
N GLY A 151 -4.83 -5.05 21.30
CA GLY A 151 -5.60 -3.91 20.79
C GLY A 151 -4.80 -3.01 19.83
N ALA A 152 -3.62 -3.43 19.35
CA ALA A 152 -2.82 -2.65 18.41
C ALA A 152 -3.60 -2.36 17.11
N LEU A 153 -3.33 -1.20 16.50
CA LEU A 153 -4.02 -0.79 15.27
C LEU A 153 -3.54 -1.65 14.10
N PRO A 154 -4.43 -2.43 13.44
CA PRO A 154 -4.06 -3.20 12.27
C PRO A 154 -3.83 -2.28 11.07
N VAL A 155 -2.67 -2.40 10.42
CA VAL A 155 -2.40 -1.72 9.15
C VAL A 155 -2.38 -2.77 8.04
N HIS A 156 -3.49 -2.88 7.30
CA HIS A 156 -3.61 -3.88 6.24
C HIS A 156 -2.75 -3.53 5.03
N ALA A 157 -2.29 -4.53 4.28
CA ALA A 157 -1.43 -4.31 3.12
C ALA A 157 -2.13 -3.64 1.93
N TYR A 158 -3.46 -3.64 1.91
CA TYR A 158 -4.28 -3.16 0.80
C TYR A 158 -5.75 -2.93 1.19
N ASP A 159 -6.40 -3.88 1.86
CA ASP A 159 -7.85 -3.88 2.11
C ASP A 159 -8.36 -2.91 3.22
N GLN A 160 -8.01 -1.63 3.14
CA GLN A 160 -8.46 -0.57 4.04
C GLN A 160 -8.63 0.75 3.29
N ALA A 161 -9.70 1.49 3.57
CA ALA A 161 -10.00 2.75 2.88
C ALA A 161 -8.87 3.78 3.02
N GLU A 162 -8.26 3.88 4.20
CA GLU A 162 -7.10 4.75 4.46
C GLU A 162 -5.87 4.30 3.68
N VAL A 163 -5.67 2.99 3.53
CA VAL A 163 -4.56 2.48 2.72
C VAL A 163 -4.77 2.87 1.27
N LEU A 164 -5.95 2.61 0.69
CA LEU A 164 -6.29 3.00 -0.69
C LEU A 164 -6.15 4.52 -0.89
N ALA A 165 -6.71 5.34 0.01
CA ALA A 165 -6.62 6.79 -0.09
C ALA A 165 -5.17 7.28 -0.07
N GLY A 166 -4.34 6.69 0.80
CA GLY A 166 -2.91 6.96 0.84
C GLY A 166 -2.21 6.55 -0.46
N GLN A 167 -2.46 5.35 -0.98
CA GLN A 167 -1.84 4.93 -2.24
C GLN A 167 -2.33 5.76 -3.44
N GLY A 168 -3.59 6.23 -3.43
CA GLY A 168 -4.16 7.09 -4.45
C GLY A 168 -3.45 8.43 -4.59
N THR A 169 -2.69 8.86 -3.58
CA THR A 169 -1.84 10.06 -3.68
C THR A 169 -0.77 9.94 -4.77
N VAL A 170 -0.41 8.72 -5.18
CA VAL A 170 0.42 8.48 -6.36
C VAL A 170 -0.26 9.05 -7.61
N ALA A 171 -1.54 8.75 -7.82
CA ALA A 171 -2.31 9.24 -8.97
C ALA A 171 -2.52 10.76 -8.93
N LEU A 172 -2.76 11.33 -7.75
CA LEU A 172 -2.79 12.79 -7.57
C LEU A 172 -1.49 13.45 -8.05
N GLU A 173 -0.33 12.97 -7.57
CA GLU A 173 0.97 13.51 -8.00
C GLU A 173 1.22 13.28 -9.50
N PHE A 174 0.82 12.12 -10.01
CA PHE A 174 1.07 11.73 -11.40
C PHE A 174 0.23 12.57 -12.37
N ALA A 175 -1.07 12.76 -12.08
CA ALA A 175 -1.97 13.61 -12.86
C ALA A 175 -1.54 15.08 -12.86
N ALA A 176 -1.00 15.58 -11.75
CA ALA A 176 -0.50 16.95 -11.68
C ALA A 176 0.78 17.16 -12.51
N ALA A 177 1.68 16.17 -12.54
CA ALA A 177 2.98 16.29 -13.19
C ALA A 177 3.02 15.78 -14.65
N ALA A 178 1.99 15.03 -15.07
CA ALA A 178 1.79 14.53 -16.42
C ALA A 178 0.29 14.55 -16.79
N PRO A 179 -0.33 15.75 -16.95
CA PRO A 179 -1.75 15.89 -17.25
C PRO A 179 -2.15 15.32 -18.63
N GLU A 180 -1.19 15.07 -19.52
CA GLU A 180 -1.38 14.52 -20.86
C GLU A 180 -1.54 12.99 -20.91
N LEU A 181 -1.42 12.30 -19.77
CA LEU A 181 -1.54 10.84 -19.71
C LEU A 181 -2.93 10.39 -20.16
N THR A 182 -2.96 9.41 -21.07
CA THR A 182 -4.21 8.76 -21.51
C THR A 182 -4.37 7.37 -20.90
N HIS A 183 -3.26 6.71 -20.57
CA HIS A 183 -3.22 5.36 -20.00
C HIS A 183 -2.25 5.32 -18.81
N VAL A 184 -2.63 4.59 -17.77
CA VAL A 184 -1.78 4.36 -16.60
C VAL A 184 -1.73 2.87 -16.30
N LEU A 185 -0.55 2.28 -16.47
CA LEU A 185 -0.30 0.88 -16.16
C LEU A 185 0.07 0.76 -14.68
N VAL A 186 -0.60 -0.13 -13.96
CA VAL A 186 -0.43 -0.30 -12.52
C VAL A 186 -0.17 -1.76 -12.19
N ALA A 187 0.96 -2.04 -11.53
CA ALA A 187 1.24 -3.36 -10.99
C ALA A 187 0.22 -3.71 -9.91
N THR A 188 -0.45 -4.85 -10.06
CA THR A 188 -1.56 -5.26 -9.19
C THR A 188 -1.23 -6.55 -8.45
N GLY A 189 -1.51 -6.53 -7.15
CA GLY A 189 -1.62 -7.72 -6.31
C GLY A 189 -2.97 -7.65 -5.60
N GLY A 190 -2.98 -7.45 -4.28
CA GLY A 190 -4.22 -7.24 -3.52
C GLY A 190 -5.01 -5.94 -3.80
N GLY A 191 -4.77 -5.25 -4.92
CA GLY A 191 -5.63 -4.14 -5.35
C GLY A 191 -5.41 -2.76 -4.69
N GLY A 192 -4.67 -2.63 -3.60
CA GLY A 192 -4.58 -1.35 -2.85
C GLY A 192 -4.03 -0.15 -3.63
N LEU A 193 -3.05 -0.35 -4.52
CA LEU A 193 -2.51 0.73 -5.37
C LEU A 193 -3.50 1.09 -6.48
N ILE A 194 -3.88 0.10 -7.29
CA ILE A 194 -4.80 0.32 -8.42
C ILE A 194 -6.17 0.82 -7.95
N GLY A 195 -6.68 0.37 -6.80
CA GLY A 195 -7.95 0.85 -6.22
C GLY A 195 -7.88 2.33 -5.82
N GLY A 196 -6.80 2.76 -5.17
CA GLY A 196 -6.58 4.17 -4.86
C GLY A 196 -6.41 5.04 -6.11
N MET A 197 -5.72 4.53 -7.14
CA MET A 197 -5.54 5.24 -8.40
C MET A 197 -6.83 5.30 -9.22
N ALA A 198 -7.63 4.23 -9.23
CA ALA A 198 -8.93 4.17 -9.90
C ALA A 198 -9.90 5.20 -9.29
N ALA A 199 -9.93 5.32 -7.96
CA ALA A 199 -10.70 6.35 -7.28
C ALA A 199 -10.31 7.79 -7.69
N TRP A 200 -9.03 8.03 -7.97
CA TRP A 200 -8.59 9.33 -8.46
C TRP A 200 -9.03 9.59 -9.90
N TYR A 201 -8.83 8.61 -10.79
CA TYR A 201 -9.02 8.76 -12.23
C TYR A 201 -10.45 8.44 -12.73
N ALA A 202 -11.39 8.07 -11.86
CA ALA A 202 -12.72 7.59 -12.23
C ALA A 202 -13.44 8.45 -13.29
N ASP A 203 -13.35 9.77 -13.18
CA ASP A 203 -14.01 10.73 -14.08
C ASP A 203 -13.04 11.51 -14.98
N SER A 204 -11.82 11.02 -15.14
CA SER A 204 -10.75 11.74 -15.85
C SER A 204 -10.64 11.41 -17.35
N GLY A 205 -11.25 10.31 -17.80
CA GLY A 205 -11.04 9.74 -19.14
C GLY A 205 -9.75 8.90 -19.28
N VAL A 206 -8.85 8.92 -18.29
CA VAL A 206 -7.63 8.11 -18.25
C VAL A 206 -7.97 6.63 -18.07
N GLN A 207 -7.40 5.78 -18.91
CA GLN A 207 -7.57 4.33 -18.84
C GLN A 207 -6.56 3.71 -17.86
N LEU A 208 -7.06 3.05 -16.81
CA LEU A 208 -6.21 2.27 -15.91
C LEU A 208 -6.09 0.83 -16.40
N VAL A 209 -4.85 0.37 -16.53
CA VAL A 209 -4.55 -0.99 -16.97
C VAL A 209 -3.84 -1.72 -15.84
N SER A 210 -4.48 -2.78 -15.33
CA SER A 210 -3.89 -3.68 -14.35
C SER A 210 -2.82 -4.55 -15.02
N VAL A 211 -1.65 -4.69 -14.38
CA VAL A 211 -0.57 -5.58 -14.82
C VAL A 211 -0.30 -6.59 -13.70
N GLU A 212 -0.49 -7.87 -14.00
CA GLU A 212 -0.36 -8.98 -13.05
C GLU A 212 0.57 -10.08 -13.62
N PRO A 213 1.22 -10.89 -12.77
CA PRO A 213 1.97 -12.06 -13.22
C PRO A 213 1.06 -13.13 -13.82
N GLU A 214 1.51 -13.79 -14.90
CA GLU A 214 0.76 -14.88 -15.55
C GLU A 214 0.39 -16.02 -14.59
N GLY A 215 1.27 -16.33 -13.63
CA GLY A 215 1.03 -17.40 -12.65
C GLY A 215 0.12 -17.03 -11.49
N CYS A 216 -0.28 -15.75 -11.33
CA CYS A 216 -1.15 -15.31 -10.25
C CYS A 216 -1.99 -14.07 -10.65
N PRO A 217 -2.88 -14.16 -11.65
CA PRO A 217 -3.67 -13.05 -12.16
C PRO A 217 -4.96 -12.86 -11.33
N THR A 218 -4.79 -12.46 -10.07
CA THR A 218 -5.85 -12.39 -9.06
C THR A 218 -7.00 -11.45 -9.42
N LEU A 219 -6.72 -10.20 -9.81
CA LEU A 219 -7.74 -9.21 -10.16
C LEU A 219 -8.40 -9.54 -11.50
N ALA A 220 -7.62 -9.93 -12.50
CA ALA A 220 -8.16 -10.34 -13.80
C ALA A 220 -9.11 -11.54 -13.67
N THR A 221 -8.77 -12.52 -12.83
CA THR A 221 -9.66 -13.65 -12.50
C THR A 221 -10.90 -13.15 -11.77
N ALA A 222 -10.75 -12.35 -10.72
CA ALA A 222 -11.89 -11.84 -9.95
C ALA A 222 -12.88 -11.02 -10.79
N LEU A 223 -12.37 -10.19 -11.72
CA LEU A 223 -13.20 -9.41 -12.64
C LEU A 223 -13.94 -10.31 -13.64
N ARG A 224 -13.30 -11.36 -14.15
CA ARG A 224 -13.94 -12.32 -15.07
C ARG A 224 -15.04 -13.11 -14.36
N GLU A 225 -14.78 -13.55 -13.13
CA GLU A 225 -15.73 -14.36 -12.35
C GLU A 225 -16.79 -13.49 -11.62
N GLY A 226 -16.62 -12.16 -11.60
CA GLY A 226 -17.52 -11.22 -10.93
C GLY A 226 -17.46 -11.28 -9.39
N ARG A 227 -16.44 -11.92 -8.82
CA ARG A 227 -16.25 -12.08 -7.36
C ARG A 227 -14.78 -12.36 -7.00
N PRO A 228 -14.34 -12.05 -5.77
CA PRO A 228 -13.05 -12.48 -5.24
C PRO A 228 -12.88 -14.00 -5.17
#